data_AF-A0A9R0XCE4-F1
#
_entry.id   AF-A0A9R0XCE4-F1
#
_cell.length_a   1.000
_cell.length_b   1.000
_cell.length_c   1.000
_cell.angle_alpha   90.00
_cell.angle_beta   90.00
_cell.angle_gamma   90.00
#
_symmetry.space_group_name_H-M   'P 1'
#
loop_
_entity.id
_entity.type
_entity.pdbx_description
1 polymer ?
#
loop_
_entity_poly.entity_id
_entity_poly.type
_entity_poly.pdbx_seq_one_letter_code
_entity_poly.pdbx_strand_id
1 'polypeptide(L)'
;MRIPGLLAAAGALLVLLLAVAGAAAQEAAAAGDVRPEEIAANARAQEEAVLAAELGQLRAKVAALESSIAAQTLELNSKDGGIETLEKVTGEMSQNIATLQNEITSLQSKGSIAAKEQAGKVNARAIELEKQIEKLKKDIEAQNNKKATMEARAADAEKKVQELNAKLDRLQKTSGEQKVRIQKTKNALKAAEEELMKVQLEATAKSEQLGEVHGAWLPPWLAAHAAHYMELMSSHWSEHGKPAVNNLLQKASEKTVQAKEWAEPHIETVKAKWIPVIKENWATAKKKAEPYVQMVSAKSVELYQASKDAISPHVVKAHELADPYFQEAKKLSKPYIDQVAKASKPHVDKLKTTLKPYTEKAGQEYEKLRETATLYHQQAQVTILDYMHQHELLKQFANGELVWFLAAAWLLMPVYVLYILLTEVFCITKKKKIPRSDKGKVLVNGHRRHKRRHADK
;
A
#
# COMPACT_ATOMS: atom_id res chain seq x y z
N MET A 1 54.55 -50.46 8.82
CA MET A 1 55.69 -50.17 9.72
C MET A 1 55.60 -51.19 10.85
N ARG A 2 56.36 -52.30 10.86
CA ARG A 2 57.82 -52.44 11.08
C ARG A 2 58.28 -51.74 12.38
N ILE A 3 58.34 -52.51 13.49
CA ILE A 3 59.55 -52.97 14.26
C ILE A 3 60.80 -52.08 14.02
N PRO A 4 61.66 -51.70 15.01
CA PRO A 4 62.35 -52.58 15.99
C PRO A 4 62.57 -51.99 17.41
N GLY A 5 63.09 -52.69 18.42
CA GLY A 5 63.71 -54.01 18.51
C GLY A 5 64.95 -53.96 19.42
N LEU A 6 65.48 -55.16 19.72
CA LEU A 6 66.79 -55.49 20.30
C LEU A 6 66.99 -55.28 21.82
N LEU A 7 67.67 -56.15 22.58
CA LEU A 7 68.20 -57.51 22.41
C LEU A 7 68.84 -57.89 23.77
N ALA A 8 68.92 -59.20 24.06
CA ALA A 8 70.08 -59.93 24.59
C ALA A 8 70.01 -60.56 26.00
N ALA A 9 70.24 -61.90 25.96
CA ALA A 9 71.06 -62.75 26.82
C ALA A 9 70.63 -62.97 28.29
N ALA A 10 70.24 -64.18 28.71
CA ALA A 10 71.00 -65.44 28.84
C ALA A 10 72.06 -65.42 29.95
N GLY A 11 71.95 -66.38 30.89
CA GLY A 11 73.11 -66.89 31.65
C GLY A 11 73.04 -66.74 33.17
N ALA A 12 72.67 -67.85 33.81
CA ALA A 12 73.38 -68.49 34.94
C ALA A 12 73.66 -67.71 36.25
N LEU A 13 73.24 -68.37 37.34
CA LEU A 13 73.98 -68.57 38.61
C LEU A 13 74.65 -67.36 39.26
N LEU A 14 74.23 -67.04 40.49
CA LEU A 14 75.03 -67.29 41.71
C LEU A 14 74.33 -66.70 42.95
N VAL A 15 73.78 -67.58 43.77
CA VAL A 15 73.68 -67.38 45.22
C VAL A 15 75.02 -67.83 45.78
N LEU A 16 75.74 -66.91 46.43
CA LEU A 16 77.02 -67.20 47.06
C LEU A 16 76.97 -66.92 48.57
N LEU A 17 77.02 -68.04 49.30
CA LEU A 17 77.78 -68.36 50.51
C LEU A 17 77.63 -67.52 51.79
N LEU A 18 77.36 -68.26 52.87
CA LEU A 18 78.32 -68.41 53.96
C LEU A 18 78.05 -69.70 54.75
N ALA A 19 78.75 -70.78 54.38
CA ALA A 19 79.06 -71.89 55.28
C ALA A 19 80.59 -71.98 55.33
N VAL A 20 81.16 -71.60 56.47
CA VAL A 20 82.59 -71.77 56.77
C VAL A 20 82.76 -73.17 57.36
N ALA A 21 83.50 -74.00 56.65
CA ALA A 21 84.18 -75.18 57.17
C ALA A 21 85.68 -74.94 57.06
N GLY A 22 86.41 -75.18 58.15
CA GLY A 22 87.87 -75.22 58.24
C GLY A 22 88.20 -75.76 59.64
N ALA A 23 88.54 -77.04 59.80
CA ALA A 23 89.76 -77.75 59.39
C ALA A 23 90.90 -77.61 60.41
N ALA A 24 91.38 -78.75 60.89
CA ALA A 24 92.78 -79.11 61.20
C ALA A 24 92.75 -80.27 62.23
N ALA A 25 93.13 -81.48 61.85
CA ALA A 25 94.51 -82.01 61.97
C ALA A 25 94.57 -82.93 63.22
N GLN A 26 95.28 -84.06 63.28
CA GLN A 26 96.31 -84.67 62.45
C GLN A 26 96.45 -86.16 62.90
N GLU A 27 96.87 -87.05 61.99
CA GLU A 27 97.84 -88.17 62.10
C GLU A 27 98.04 -88.94 63.42
N ALA A 28 98.43 -90.23 63.45
CA ALA A 28 98.78 -91.24 62.45
C ALA A 28 99.06 -92.54 63.23
N ALA A 29 99.03 -93.66 62.48
CA ALA A 29 99.86 -94.87 62.69
C ALA A 29 99.61 -95.65 64.01
N ALA A 30 99.84 -96.95 64.14
CA ALA A 30 100.38 -97.98 63.26
C ALA A 30 99.79 -99.33 63.68
N ALA A 31 99.86 -100.27 62.75
CA ALA A 31 100.08 -101.71 62.89
C ALA A 31 100.09 -102.34 64.30
N GLY A 32 99.48 -103.53 64.39
CA GLY A 32 99.96 -104.55 65.32
C GLY A 32 98.87 -105.40 65.95
N ASP A 33 98.51 -106.45 65.21
CA ASP A 33 98.25 -107.82 65.63
C ASP A 33 98.26 -108.22 67.13
N VAL A 34 97.45 -109.26 67.36
CA VAL A 34 97.35 -110.21 68.48
C VAL A 34 96.65 -109.77 69.79
N ARG A 35 95.60 -110.55 70.11
CA ARG A 35 95.14 -111.04 71.43
C ARG A 35 96.26 -111.17 72.50
N PRO A 36 95.96 -111.36 73.81
CA PRO A 36 94.67 -111.67 74.45
C PRO A 36 94.34 -110.81 75.71
N GLU A 37 93.06 -110.91 76.10
CA GLU A 37 92.50 -110.93 77.47
C GLU A 37 92.71 -109.80 78.49
N GLU A 38 91.54 -109.31 78.95
CA GLU A 38 91.20 -108.90 80.32
C GLU A 38 91.83 -107.58 80.84
N ILE A 39 91.09 -106.49 81.04
CA ILE A 39 90.21 -106.30 82.21
C ILE A 39 89.28 -105.09 81.97
N ALA A 40 87.99 -105.29 82.25
CA ALA A 40 86.90 -104.34 82.10
C ALA A 40 86.63 -103.56 83.40
N ALA A 41 86.52 -102.21 83.32
CA ALA A 41 85.78 -101.40 84.30
C ALA A 41 85.56 -99.91 83.89
N ASN A 42 86.47 -99.28 83.13
CA ASN A 42 86.52 -97.80 83.04
C ASN A 42 85.94 -97.14 81.76
N ALA A 43 85.25 -97.87 80.88
CA ALA A 43 84.69 -97.31 79.63
C ALA A 43 83.22 -96.82 79.73
N ARG A 44 82.45 -97.21 80.75
CA ARG A 44 81.00 -96.92 80.83
C ARG A 44 80.64 -95.51 81.32
N ALA A 45 81.52 -94.84 82.09
CA ALA A 45 81.19 -93.53 82.67
C ALA A 45 81.39 -92.34 81.70
N GLN A 46 82.17 -92.51 80.63
CA GLN A 46 82.50 -91.43 79.70
C GLN A 46 81.51 -91.34 78.52
N GLU A 47 80.86 -92.45 78.14
CA GLU A 47 79.76 -92.46 77.17
C GLU A 47 78.48 -91.81 77.72
N GLU A 48 78.15 -92.00 79.00
CA GLU A 48 76.93 -91.44 79.60
C GLU A 48 76.95 -89.90 79.68
N ALA A 49 78.12 -89.29 79.91
CA ALA A 49 78.25 -87.83 79.97
C ALA A 49 78.13 -87.14 78.59
N VAL A 50 78.65 -87.78 77.54
CA VAL A 50 78.54 -87.29 76.15
C VAL A 50 77.10 -87.40 75.64
N LEU A 51 76.43 -88.52 75.92
CA LEU A 51 75.02 -88.72 75.57
C LEU A 51 74.09 -87.76 76.31
N ALA A 52 74.38 -87.42 77.58
CA ALA A 52 73.60 -86.44 78.34
C ALA A 52 73.74 -85.01 77.79
N ALA A 53 74.94 -84.63 77.35
CA ALA A 53 75.18 -83.33 76.71
C ALA A 53 74.50 -83.21 75.34
N GLU A 54 74.54 -84.28 74.53
CA GLU A 54 73.85 -84.35 73.24
C GLU A 54 72.32 -84.32 73.40
N LEU A 55 71.77 -85.05 74.38
CA LEU A 55 70.34 -84.98 74.72
C LEU A 55 69.92 -83.57 75.18
N GLY A 56 70.76 -82.90 75.98
CA GLY A 56 70.53 -81.51 76.39
C GLY A 56 70.53 -80.55 75.19
N GLN A 57 71.44 -80.74 74.23
CA GLN A 57 71.52 -79.95 73.01
C GLN A 57 70.33 -80.22 72.06
N LEU A 58 69.91 -81.49 71.91
CA LEU A 58 68.71 -81.83 71.16
C LEU A 58 67.47 -81.20 71.79
N ARG A 59 67.35 -81.22 73.13
CA ARG A 59 66.21 -80.63 73.83
C ARG A 59 66.16 -79.11 73.69
N ALA A 60 67.31 -78.43 73.74
CA ALA A 60 67.39 -76.99 73.47
C ALA A 60 67.05 -76.65 72.01
N LYS A 61 67.48 -77.46 71.04
CA LYS A 61 67.10 -77.32 69.63
C LYS A 61 65.62 -77.57 69.41
N VAL A 62 65.04 -78.59 70.05
CA VAL A 62 63.60 -78.87 70.00
C VAL A 62 62.82 -77.71 70.62
N ALA A 63 63.21 -77.20 71.78
CA ALA A 63 62.56 -76.05 72.41
C ALA A 63 62.67 -74.76 71.56
N ALA A 64 63.83 -74.53 70.91
CA ALA A 64 64.01 -73.40 70.00
C ALA A 64 63.16 -73.54 68.72
N LEU A 65 63.06 -74.75 68.17
CA LEU A 65 62.18 -75.05 67.03
C LEU A 65 60.71 -74.92 67.42
N GLU A 66 60.30 -75.42 68.58
CA GLU A 66 58.94 -75.27 69.11
C GLU A 66 58.58 -73.80 69.32
N SER A 67 59.48 -73.00 69.89
CA SER A 67 59.29 -71.54 70.01
C SER A 67 59.21 -70.85 68.66
N SER A 68 60.01 -71.27 67.68
CA SER A 68 59.97 -70.73 66.31
C SER A 68 58.68 -71.10 65.58
N ILE A 69 58.18 -72.33 65.76
CA ILE A 69 56.91 -72.80 65.20
C ILE A 69 55.76 -72.04 65.84
N ALA A 70 55.77 -71.83 67.16
CA ALA A 70 54.74 -71.04 67.84
C ALA A 70 54.72 -69.58 67.37
N ALA A 71 55.89 -68.95 67.21
CA ALA A 71 56.01 -67.60 66.67
C ALA A 71 55.52 -67.50 65.21
N GLN A 72 55.92 -68.44 64.35
CA GLN A 72 55.45 -68.51 62.96
C GLN A 72 53.94 -68.76 62.86
N THR A 73 53.38 -69.58 63.77
CA THR A 73 51.93 -69.85 63.82
C THR A 73 51.14 -68.60 64.20
N LEU A 74 51.64 -67.82 65.16
CA LEU A 74 51.00 -66.56 65.57
C LEU A 74 51.09 -65.52 64.45
N GLU A 75 52.23 -65.42 63.77
CA GLU A 75 52.41 -64.55 62.60
C GLU A 75 51.48 -64.96 61.44
N LEU A 76 51.33 -66.27 61.16
CA LEU A 76 50.39 -66.78 60.15
C LEU A 76 48.95 -66.39 60.50
N ASN A 77 48.50 -66.60 61.74
CA ASN A 77 47.16 -66.19 62.17
C ASN A 77 46.95 -64.67 62.02
N SER A 78 47.97 -63.85 62.26
CA SER A 78 47.89 -62.40 62.06
C SER A 78 47.78 -62.02 60.58
N LYS A 79 48.48 -62.74 59.69
CA LYS A 79 48.41 -62.55 58.24
C LYS A 79 47.08 -63.04 57.68
N ASP A 80 46.55 -64.15 58.17
CA ASP A 80 45.23 -64.67 57.80
C ASP A 80 44.12 -63.68 58.19
N GLY A 81 44.18 -63.09 59.38
CA GLY A 81 43.28 -62.00 59.76
C GLY A 81 43.41 -60.78 58.85
N GLY A 82 44.63 -60.43 58.43
CA GLY A 82 44.87 -59.39 57.43
C GLY A 82 44.24 -59.71 56.07
N ILE A 83 44.34 -60.97 55.61
CA ILE A 83 43.74 -61.44 54.36
C ILE A 83 42.21 -61.35 54.43
N GLU A 84 41.60 -61.77 55.53
CA GLU A 84 40.14 -61.69 55.71
C GLU A 84 39.62 -60.24 55.61
N THR A 85 40.36 -59.27 56.18
CA THR A 85 40.00 -57.85 56.02
C THR A 85 40.14 -57.34 54.59
N LEU A 86 41.19 -57.76 53.86
CA LEU A 86 41.39 -57.40 52.46
C LEU A 86 40.34 -58.03 51.55
N GLU A 87 39.93 -59.27 51.81
CA GLU A 87 38.84 -59.93 51.08
C GLU A 87 37.53 -59.19 51.27
N LYS A 88 37.21 -58.78 52.51
CA LYS A 88 36.01 -57.98 52.80
C LYS A 88 36.01 -56.65 52.04
N VAL A 89 37.11 -55.90 52.09
CA VAL A 89 37.26 -54.62 51.36
C VAL A 89 37.18 -54.84 49.84
N THR A 90 37.77 -55.91 49.33
CA THR A 90 37.71 -56.26 47.91
C THR A 90 36.29 -56.63 47.48
N GLY A 91 35.54 -57.35 48.33
CA GLY A 91 34.13 -57.65 48.13
C GLY A 91 33.26 -56.39 48.09
N GLU A 92 33.45 -55.48 49.04
CA GLU A 92 32.75 -54.17 49.09
C GLU A 92 33.08 -53.30 47.86
N MET A 93 34.36 -53.22 47.47
CA MET A 93 34.78 -52.52 46.24
C MET A 93 34.16 -53.13 44.99
N SER A 94 34.07 -54.46 44.91
CA SER A 94 33.46 -55.16 43.77
C SER A 94 31.96 -54.89 43.68
N GLN A 95 31.26 -54.86 44.82
CA GLN A 95 29.85 -54.46 44.87
C GLN A 95 29.65 -53.01 44.42
N ASN A 96 30.50 -52.09 44.88
CA ASN A 96 30.45 -50.68 44.46
C ASN A 96 30.75 -50.49 42.97
N ILE A 97 31.68 -51.27 42.40
CA ILE A 97 31.94 -51.26 40.96
C ILE A 97 30.71 -51.74 40.19
N ALA A 98 30.03 -52.80 40.66
CA ALA A 98 28.82 -53.30 40.02
C ALA A 98 27.66 -52.29 40.10
N THR A 99 27.47 -51.59 41.22
CA THR A 99 26.45 -50.54 41.33
C THR A 99 26.75 -49.35 40.41
N LEU A 100 28.00 -48.89 40.36
CA LEU A 100 28.40 -47.79 39.47
C LEU A 100 28.25 -48.18 37.98
N GLN A 101 28.59 -49.40 37.60
CA GLN A 101 28.37 -49.90 36.24
C GLN A 101 26.88 -49.91 35.86
N ASN A 102 26.00 -50.31 36.79
CA ASN A 102 24.55 -50.28 36.59
C ASN A 102 24.01 -48.84 36.49
N GLU A 103 24.54 -47.90 37.27
CA GLU A 103 24.18 -46.48 37.14
C GLU A 103 24.66 -45.88 35.81
N ILE A 104 25.87 -46.18 35.37
CA ILE A 104 26.41 -45.72 34.08
C ILE A 104 25.55 -46.23 32.92
N THR A 105 25.17 -47.51 32.92
CA THR A 105 24.32 -48.08 31.87
C THR A 105 22.89 -47.51 31.91
N SER A 106 22.34 -47.24 33.10
CA SER A 106 21.06 -46.54 33.26
C SER A 106 21.11 -45.10 32.73
N LEU A 107 22.19 -44.35 33.02
CA LEU A 107 22.35 -42.98 32.54
C LEU A 107 22.62 -42.92 31.04
N GLN A 108 23.40 -43.84 30.49
CA GLN A 108 23.63 -43.93 29.03
C GLN A 108 22.34 -44.26 28.27
N SER A 109 21.54 -45.21 28.76
CA SER A 109 20.26 -45.55 28.14
C SER A 109 19.25 -44.39 28.24
N LYS A 110 19.11 -43.77 29.41
CA LYS A 110 18.27 -42.56 29.61
C LYS A 110 18.73 -41.39 28.74
N GLY A 111 20.04 -41.14 28.66
CA GLY A 111 20.63 -40.09 27.82
C GLY A 111 20.39 -40.32 26.32
N SER A 112 20.53 -41.55 25.83
CA SER A 112 20.26 -41.92 24.44
C SER A 112 18.79 -41.77 24.05
N ILE A 113 17.87 -42.18 24.93
CA ILE A 113 16.43 -42.06 24.70
C ILE A 113 16.00 -40.59 24.71
N ALA A 114 16.42 -39.81 25.71
CA ALA A 114 16.10 -38.38 25.79
C ALA A 114 16.65 -37.58 24.61
N ALA A 115 17.88 -37.87 24.17
CA ALA A 115 18.49 -37.25 23.01
C ALA A 115 17.74 -37.59 21.70
N LYS A 116 17.34 -38.86 21.51
CA LYS A 116 16.56 -39.28 20.34
C LYS A 116 15.16 -38.67 20.31
N GLU A 117 14.48 -38.62 21.45
CA GLU A 117 13.13 -38.04 21.55
C GLU A 117 13.16 -36.52 21.28
N GLN A 118 14.17 -35.81 21.82
CA GLN A 118 14.35 -34.39 21.57
C GLN A 118 14.75 -34.11 20.12
N ALA A 119 15.61 -34.94 19.51
CA ALA A 119 15.95 -34.85 18.09
C ALA A 119 14.72 -35.07 17.19
N GLY A 120 13.84 -36.02 17.54
CA GLY A 120 12.58 -36.23 16.84
C GLY A 120 11.64 -35.02 16.90
N LYS A 121 11.50 -34.39 18.08
CA LYS A 121 10.70 -33.16 18.26
C LYS A 121 11.27 -31.98 17.48
N VAL A 122 12.59 -31.82 17.45
CA VAL A 122 13.27 -30.76 16.67
C VAL A 122 13.08 -30.98 15.17
N ASN A 123 13.24 -32.21 14.67
CA ASN A 123 13.01 -32.52 13.26
C ASN A 123 11.55 -32.30 12.84
N ALA A 124 10.57 -32.70 13.66
CA ALA A 124 9.17 -32.45 13.37
C ALA A 124 8.86 -30.94 13.26
N ARG A 125 9.44 -30.12 14.16
CA ARG A 125 9.32 -28.66 14.10
C ARG A 125 10.01 -28.09 12.87
N ALA A 126 11.17 -28.62 12.46
CA ALA A 126 11.89 -28.19 11.27
C ALA A 126 11.05 -28.43 10.00
N ILE A 127 10.44 -29.60 9.87
CA ILE A 127 9.56 -29.95 8.72
C ILE A 127 8.33 -29.04 8.67
N GLU A 128 7.71 -28.76 9.82
CA GLU A 128 6.55 -27.85 9.88
C GLU A 128 6.94 -26.41 9.50
N LEU A 129 8.08 -25.91 9.98
CA LEU A 129 8.60 -24.60 9.59
C LEU A 129 8.94 -24.54 8.10
N GLU A 130 9.53 -25.59 7.55
CA GLU A 130 9.85 -25.68 6.12
C GLU A 130 8.58 -25.61 5.26
N LYS A 131 7.52 -26.33 5.65
CA LYS A 131 6.20 -26.25 5.00
C LYS A 131 5.59 -24.86 5.07
N GLN A 132 5.75 -24.15 6.19
CA GLN A 132 5.30 -22.76 6.33
C GLN A 132 6.10 -21.80 5.43
N ILE A 133 7.42 -21.99 5.32
CA ILE A 133 8.28 -21.22 4.42
C ILE A 133 7.87 -21.44 2.97
N GLU A 134 7.61 -22.68 2.55
CA GLU A 134 7.15 -22.98 1.19
C GLU A 134 5.80 -22.32 0.88
N LYS A 135 4.87 -22.36 1.83
CA LYS A 135 3.56 -21.71 1.68
C LYS A 135 3.72 -20.19 1.53
N LEU A 136 4.50 -19.56 2.41
CA LEU A 136 4.79 -18.13 2.33
C LEU A 136 5.50 -17.75 1.03
N LYS A 137 6.41 -18.59 0.53
CA LYS A 137 7.09 -18.37 -0.75
C LYS A 137 6.11 -18.36 -1.92
N LYS A 138 5.17 -19.30 -1.98
CA LYS A 138 4.11 -19.33 -3.00
C LYS A 138 3.17 -18.11 -2.90
N ASP A 139 2.82 -17.70 -1.69
CA ASP A 139 1.97 -16.53 -1.47
C ASP A 139 2.67 -15.23 -1.92
N ILE A 140 3.98 -15.09 -1.64
CA ILE A 140 4.81 -13.97 -2.10
C ILE A 140 4.87 -13.93 -3.63
N GLU A 141 5.09 -15.07 -4.28
CA GLU A 141 5.14 -15.16 -5.75
C GLU A 141 3.79 -14.78 -6.38
N ALA A 142 2.68 -15.28 -5.82
CA ALA A 142 1.33 -14.92 -6.26
C ALA A 142 1.02 -13.42 -6.06
N GLN A 143 1.45 -12.83 -4.93
CA GLN A 143 1.31 -11.39 -4.72
C GLN A 143 2.18 -10.58 -5.67
N ASN A 144 3.40 -11.02 -5.96
CA ASN A 144 4.30 -10.32 -6.88
C ASN A 144 3.73 -10.32 -8.30
N ASN A 145 3.16 -11.43 -8.76
CA ASN A 145 2.45 -11.51 -10.03
C ASN A 145 1.24 -10.57 -10.07
N LYS A 146 0.43 -10.51 -9.00
CA LYS A 146 -0.69 -9.55 -8.91
C LYS A 146 -0.18 -8.11 -8.95
N LYS A 147 0.89 -7.79 -8.22
CA LYS A 147 1.53 -6.47 -8.23
C LYS A 147 1.94 -6.07 -9.65
N ALA A 148 2.65 -6.95 -10.37
CA ALA A 148 3.04 -6.69 -11.76
C ALA A 148 1.85 -6.42 -12.68
N THR A 149 0.74 -7.17 -12.54
CA THR A 149 -0.47 -6.89 -13.33
C THR A 149 -1.12 -5.55 -13.00
N MET A 150 -1.10 -5.15 -11.72
CA MET A 150 -1.65 -3.87 -11.28
C MET A 150 -0.75 -2.70 -11.72
N GLU A 151 0.57 -2.86 -11.70
CA GLU A 151 1.52 -1.88 -12.24
C GLU A 151 1.36 -1.71 -13.76
N ALA A 152 1.17 -2.79 -14.51
CA ALA A 152 0.89 -2.71 -15.95
C ALA A 152 -0.41 -1.95 -16.24
N ARG A 153 -1.48 -2.20 -15.44
CA ARG A 153 -2.74 -1.45 -15.55
C ARG A 153 -2.58 0.02 -15.15
N ALA A 154 -1.77 0.31 -14.13
CA ALA A 154 -1.48 1.68 -13.72
C ALA A 154 -0.74 2.44 -14.83
N ALA A 155 0.25 1.82 -15.47
CA ALA A 155 0.98 2.40 -16.60
C ALA A 155 0.06 2.65 -17.82
N ASP A 156 -0.86 1.74 -18.13
CA ASP A 156 -1.85 1.94 -19.21
C ASP A 156 -2.84 3.07 -18.87
N ALA A 157 -3.31 3.13 -17.63
CA ALA A 157 -4.17 4.21 -17.15
C ALA A 157 -3.44 5.56 -17.19
N GLU A 158 -2.17 5.61 -16.81
CA GLU A 158 -1.34 6.83 -16.88
C GLU A 158 -1.18 7.32 -18.33
N LYS A 159 -0.94 6.42 -19.29
CA LYS A 159 -0.91 6.76 -20.72
C LYS A 159 -2.23 7.35 -21.19
N LYS A 160 -3.36 6.76 -20.80
CA LYS A 160 -4.70 7.28 -21.13
C LYS A 160 -4.95 8.67 -20.55
N VAL A 161 -4.52 8.91 -19.30
CA VAL A 161 -4.60 10.24 -18.67
C VAL A 161 -3.75 11.26 -19.43
N GLN A 162 -2.54 10.90 -19.84
CA GLN A 162 -1.68 11.77 -20.65
C GLN A 162 -2.31 12.09 -22.02
N GLU A 163 -2.91 11.10 -22.69
CA GLU A 163 -3.62 11.31 -23.96
C GLU A 163 -4.84 12.23 -23.81
N LEU A 164 -5.66 12.02 -22.76
CA LEU A 164 -6.80 12.87 -22.45
C LEU A 164 -6.36 14.30 -22.13
N ASN A 165 -5.26 14.47 -21.40
CA ASN A 165 -4.72 15.79 -21.10
C ASN A 165 -4.25 16.50 -22.37
N ALA A 166 -3.58 15.80 -23.29
CA ALA A 166 -3.19 16.35 -24.59
C ALA A 166 -4.41 16.75 -25.45
N LYS A 167 -5.51 15.98 -25.39
CA LYS A 167 -6.78 16.34 -26.06
C LYS A 167 -7.42 17.58 -25.42
N LEU A 168 -7.40 17.68 -24.09
CA LEU A 168 -7.90 18.84 -23.36
C LEU A 168 -7.14 20.12 -23.72
N ASP A 169 -5.81 20.06 -23.77
CA ASP A 169 -4.96 21.19 -24.18
C ASP A 169 -5.26 21.65 -25.62
N ARG A 170 -5.51 20.70 -26.54
CA ARG A 170 -5.91 21.03 -27.92
C ARG A 170 -7.26 21.73 -27.97
N LEU A 171 -8.26 21.23 -27.23
CA LEU A 171 -9.58 21.86 -27.14
C LEU A 171 -9.52 23.25 -26.49
N GLN A 172 -8.68 23.43 -25.49
CA GLN A 172 -8.50 24.72 -24.85
C GLN A 172 -7.90 25.74 -25.82
N LYS A 173 -6.94 25.34 -26.66
CA LYS A 173 -6.37 26.20 -27.71
C LYS A 173 -7.41 26.58 -28.76
N THR A 174 -8.16 25.61 -29.29
CA THR A 174 -9.19 25.90 -30.31
C THR A 174 -10.31 26.78 -29.78
N SER A 175 -10.75 26.57 -28.53
CA SER A 175 -11.71 27.44 -27.85
C SER A 175 -11.18 28.87 -27.69
N GLY A 176 -9.90 29.02 -27.28
CA GLY A 176 -9.23 30.32 -27.22
C GLY A 176 -9.19 31.04 -28.57
N GLU A 177 -8.86 30.33 -29.65
CA GLU A 177 -8.86 30.86 -31.01
C GLU A 177 -10.27 31.28 -31.46
N GLN A 178 -11.29 30.46 -31.19
CA GLN A 178 -12.69 30.79 -31.50
C GLN A 178 -13.15 32.04 -30.75
N LYS A 179 -12.80 32.18 -29.46
CA LYS A 179 -13.12 33.38 -28.66
C LYS A 179 -12.52 34.65 -29.29
N VAL A 180 -11.27 34.58 -29.76
CA VAL A 180 -10.63 35.71 -30.46
C VAL A 180 -11.35 36.03 -31.77
N ARG A 181 -11.75 35.03 -32.55
CA ARG A 181 -12.52 35.25 -33.80
C ARG A 181 -13.88 35.91 -33.52
N ILE A 182 -14.61 35.43 -32.52
CA ILE A 182 -15.90 36.00 -32.10
C ILE A 182 -15.73 37.46 -31.65
N GLN A 183 -14.67 37.78 -30.91
CA GLN A 183 -14.42 39.15 -30.48
C GLN A 183 -14.12 40.07 -31.68
N LYS A 184 -13.36 39.59 -32.67
CA LYS A 184 -13.07 40.35 -33.90
C LYS A 184 -14.34 40.63 -34.70
N THR A 185 -15.20 39.63 -34.89
CA THR A 185 -16.47 39.81 -35.63
C THR A 185 -17.42 40.73 -34.87
N LYS A 186 -17.48 40.64 -33.53
CA LYS A 186 -18.27 41.55 -32.69
C LYS A 186 -17.81 43.01 -32.82
N ASN A 187 -16.50 43.25 -32.84
CA ASN A 187 -15.96 44.60 -32.99
C ASN A 187 -16.24 45.16 -34.41
N ALA A 188 -16.10 44.33 -35.44
CA ALA A 188 -16.42 44.73 -36.81
C ALA A 188 -17.91 45.06 -36.99
N LEU A 189 -18.80 44.29 -36.37
CA LEU A 189 -20.24 44.55 -36.36
C LEU A 189 -20.56 45.90 -35.70
N LYS A 190 -19.99 46.17 -34.52
CA LYS A 190 -20.16 47.46 -33.84
C LYS A 190 -19.70 48.65 -34.69
N ALA A 191 -18.55 48.52 -35.35
CA ALA A 191 -18.07 49.57 -36.24
C ALA A 191 -19.03 49.80 -37.43
N ALA A 192 -19.58 48.73 -38.01
CA ALA A 192 -20.58 48.85 -39.06
C ALA A 192 -21.90 49.49 -38.58
N GLU A 193 -22.34 49.16 -37.36
CA GLU A 193 -23.51 49.79 -36.71
C GLU A 193 -23.27 51.28 -36.46
N GLU A 194 -22.09 51.66 -35.96
CA GLU A 194 -21.72 53.06 -35.71
C GLU A 194 -21.68 53.87 -37.01
N GLU A 195 -21.09 53.33 -38.09
CA GLU A 195 -21.08 53.99 -39.41
C GLU A 195 -22.48 54.11 -40.01
N LEU A 196 -23.35 53.10 -39.83
CA LEU A 196 -24.74 53.17 -40.28
C LEU A 196 -25.50 54.29 -39.56
N MET A 197 -25.37 54.37 -38.23
CA MET A 197 -26.01 55.42 -37.44
C MET A 197 -25.50 56.80 -37.84
N LYS A 198 -24.20 56.94 -38.11
CA LYS A 198 -23.61 58.18 -38.60
C LYS A 198 -24.17 58.58 -39.97
N VAL A 199 -24.25 57.66 -40.92
CA VAL A 199 -24.83 57.91 -42.25
C VAL A 199 -26.31 58.29 -42.16
N GLN A 200 -27.07 57.65 -41.27
CA GLN A 200 -28.47 58.02 -41.02
C GLN A 200 -28.60 59.43 -40.43
N LEU A 201 -27.76 59.78 -39.45
CA LEU A 201 -27.74 61.12 -38.88
C LEU A 201 -27.29 62.19 -39.90
N GLU A 202 -26.30 61.90 -40.73
CA GLU A 202 -25.89 62.81 -41.80
C GLU A 202 -26.97 62.97 -42.88
N ALA A 203 -27.67 61.89 -43.24
CA ALA A 203 -28.77 61.94 -44.21
C ALA A 203 -29.96 62.74 -43.67
N THR A 204 -30.33 62.54 -42.40
CA THR A 204 -31.40 63.29 -41.73
C THR A 204 -31.02 64.77 -41.57
N ALA A 205 -29.80 65.08 -41.10
CA ALA A 205 -29.32 66.46 -41.00
C ALA A 205 -29.28 67.17 -42.36
N LYS A 206 -28.81 66.50 -43.43
CA LYS A 206 -28.84 67.06 -44.79
C LYS A 206 -30.28 67.25 -45.29
N SER A 207 -31.20 66.36 -44.94
CA SER A 207 -32.61 66.50 -45.29
C SER A 207 -33.29 67.66 -44.56
N GLU A 208 -32.93 67.93 -43.30
CA GLU A 208 -33.41 69.09 -42.54
C GLU A 208 -32.81 70.39 -43.07
N GLN A 209 -31.50 70.44 -43.36
CA GLN A 209 -30.87 71.59 -44.02
C GLN A 209 -31.50 71.88 -45.37
N LEU A 210 -31.81 70.86 -46.16
CA LEU A 210 -32.56 71.03 -47.40
C LEU A 210 -33.98 71.53 -47.10
N GLY A 211 -34.70 70.98 -46.12
CA GLY A 211 -36.04 71.46 -45.75
C GLY A 211 -36.08 72.94 -45.34
N GLU A 212 -35.09 73.41 -44.57
CA GLU A 212 -35.00 74.79 -44.09
C GLU A 212 -34.59 75.78 -45.19
N VAL A 213 -33.57 75.43 -46.00
CA VAL A 213 -33.12 76.29 -47.12
C VAL A 213 -34.19 76.38 -48.22
N HIS A 214 -35.10 75.42 -48.28
CA HIS A 214 -36.07 75.28 -49.37
C HIS A 214 -37.53 75.55 -48.99
N GLY A 215 -37.83 75.92 -47.74
CA GLY A 215 -39.17 76.31 -47.31
C GLY A 215 -39.76 77.52 -48.06
N ALA A 216 -38.91 78.35 -48.69
CA ALA A 216 -39.36 79.49 -49.49
C ALA A 216 -38.44 79.90 -50.66
N TRP A 217 -37.46 79.07 -51.05
CA TRP A 217 -36.43 79.47 -52.03
C TRP A 217 -36.07 78.40 -53.09
N LEU A 218 -37.01 77.55 -53.52
CA LEU A 218 -36.88 76.94 -54.86
C LEU A 218 -37.59 77.83 -55.87
N PRO A 219 -36.88 78.41 -56.85
CA PRO A 219 -37.52 78.99 -58.02
C PRO A 219 -38.52 77.98 -58.61
N PRO A 220 -39.71 78.40 -59.09
CA PRO A 220 -40.72 77.50 -59.64
C PRO A 220 -40.19 76.53 -60.71
N TRP A 221 -39.18 76.95 -61.48
CA TRP A 221 -38.52 76.09 -62.47
C TRP A 221 -37.71 74.94 -61.85
N LEU A 222 -37.08 75.13 -60.69
CA LEU A 222 -36.27 74.10 -60.02
C LEU A 222 -37.17 73.16 -59.20
N ALA A 223 -38.27 73.67 -58.62
CA ALA A 223 -39.31 72.84 -58.03
C ALA A 223 -39.98 71.94 -59.09
N ALA A 224 -40.29 72.50 -60.27
CA ALA A 224 -40.78 71.72 -61.41
C ALA A 224 -39.74 70.71 -61.92
N HIS A 225 -38.45 71.08 -61.95
CA HIS A 225 -37.39 70.17 -62.37
C HIS A 225 -37.15 69.04 -61.35
N ALA A 226 -37.19 69.32 -60.05
CA ALA A 226 -37.09 68.32 -58.99
C ALA A 226 -38.30 67.38 -59.00
N ALA A 227 -39.51 67.91 -59.20
CA ALA A 227 -40.71 67.10 -59.38
C ALA A 227 -40.60 66.19 -60.61
N HIS A 228 -40.13 66.73 -61.74
CA HIS A 228 -39.90 65.95 -62.95
C HIS A 228 -38.82 64.87 -62.74
N TYR A 229 -37.73 65.16 -62.02
CA TYR A 229 -36.68 64.18 -61.74
C TYR A 229 -37.14 63.11 -60.76
N MET A 230 -37.93 63.47 -59.75
CA MET A 230 -38.57 62.52 -58.84
C MET A 230 -39.57 61.63 -59.58
N GLU A 231 -40.33 62.16 -60.53
CA GLU A 231 -41.24 61.39 -61.38
C GLU A 231 -40.47 60.43 -62.30
N LEU A 232 -39.33 60.87 -62.85
CA LEU A 232 -38.45 60.03 -63.69
C LEU A 232 -37.75 58.92 -62.90
N MET A 233 -37.34 59.21 -61.66
CA MET A 233 -36.78 58.21 -60.75
C MET A 233 -37.85 57.23 -60.28
N SER A 234 -39.07 57.71 -60.01
CA SER A 234 -40.21 56.87 -59.68
C SER A 234 -40.61 55.98 -60.85
N SER A 235 -40.62 56.52 -62.08
CA SER A 235 -40.90 55.75 -63.30
C SER A 235 -39.82 54.69 -63.52
N HIS A 236 -38.54 55.04 -63.44
CA HIS A 236 -37.42 54.10 -63.59
C HIS A 236 -37.39 53.04 -62.47
N TRP A 237 -37.70 53.41 -61.23
CA TRP A 237 -37.89 52.47 -60.13
C TRP A 237 -39.05 51.51 -60.41
N SER A 238 -40.16 52.01 -60.95
CA SER A 238 -41.32 51.17 -61.27
C SER A 238 -41.07 50.24 -62.47
N GLU A 239 -40.31 50.68 -63.48
CA GLU A 239 -40.00 49.92 -64.70
C GLU A 239 -38.89 48.89 -64.49
N HIS A 240 -37.87 49.20 -63.69
CA HIS A 240 -36.69 48.34 -63.57
C HIS A 240 -36.40 47.87 -62.14
N GLY A 241 -36.54 48.75 -61.14
CA GLY A 241 -36.20 48.43 -59.74
C GLY A 241 -37.18 47.45 -59.09
N LYS A 242 -38.47 47.77 -59.13
CA LYS A 242 -39.57 46.97 -58.57
C LYS A 242 -39.64 45.56 -59.18
N PRO A 243 -39.56 45.37 -60.51
CA PRO A 243 -39.55 44.02 -61.07
C PRO A 243 -38.30 43.20 -60.71
N ALA A 244 -37.12 43.83 -60.57
CA ALA A 244 -35.90 43.11 -60.15
C ALA A 244 -36.00 42.61 -58.70
N VAL A 245 -36.50 43.44 -57.78
CA VAL A 245 -36.74 43.05 -56.38
C VAL A 245 -37.81 41.95 -56.29
N ASN A 246 -38.90 42.08 -57.05
CA ASN A 246 -39.94 41.05 -57.10
C ASN A 246 -39.43 39.73 -57.67
N ASN A 247 -38.56 39.75 -58.69
CA ASN A 247 -37.95 38.54 -59.25
C ASN A 247 -37.04 37.83 -58.22
N LEU A 248 -36.28 38.59 -57.42
CA LEU A 248 -35.47 38.04 -56.33
C LEU A 248 -36.33 37.45 -55.21
N LEU A 249 -37.41 38.13 -54.83
CA LEU A 249 -38.35 37.64 -53.83
C LEU A 249 -39.05 36.36 -54.31
N GLN A 250 -39.44 36.32 -55.59
CA GLN A 250 -40.05 35.15 -56.20
C GLN A 250 -39.07 33.98 -56.27
N LYS A 251 -37.83 34.18 -56.73
CA LYS A 251 -36.79 33.13 -56.74
C LYS A 251 -36.44 32.62 -55.34
N ALA A 252 -36.39 33.51 -54.34
CA ALA A 252 -36.21 33.10 -52.95
C ALA A 252 -37.38 32.21 -52.50
N SER A 253 -38.62 32.60 -52.81
CA SER A 253 -39.80 31.79 -52.48
C SER A 253 -39.83 30.43 -53.21
N GLU A 254 -39.49 30.39 -54.51
CA GLU A 254 -39.38 29.15 -55.30
C GLU A 254 -38.31 28.22 -54.74
N LYS A 255 -37.17 28.76 -54.28
CA LYS A 255 -36.11 27.96 -53.65
C LYS A 255 -36.52 27.43 -52.28
N THR A 256 -37.33 28.17 -51.52
CA THR A 256 -37.90 27.67 -50.26
C THR A 256 -38.95 26.57 -50.49
N VAL A 257 -39.77 26.68 -51.54
CA VAL A 257 -40.73 25.64 -51.92
C VAL A 257 -40.01 24.38 -52.43
N GLN A 258 -38.96 24.54 -53.26
CA GLN A 258 -38.11 23.41 -53.70
C GLN A 258 -37.41 22.70 -52.52
N ALA A 259 -36.93 23.46 -51.52
CA ALA A 259 -36.34 22.88 -50.32
C ALA A 259 -37.37 22.11 -49.48
N LYS A 260 -38.62 22.58 -49.47
CA LYS A 260 -39.74 21.91 -48.78
C LYS A 260 -40.17 20.63 -49.49
N GLU A 261 -40.36 20.67 -50.81
CA GLU A 261 -40.69 19.48 -51.63
C GLU A 261 -39.57 18.43 -51.62
N TRP A 262 -38.30 18.84 -51.54
CA TRP A 262 -37.18 17.90 -51.36
C TRP A 262 -37.17 17.25 -49.97
N ALA A 263 -37.52 17.99 -48.93
CA ALA A 263 -37.50 17.51 -47.55
C ALA A 263 -38.70 16.60 -47.22
N GLU A 264 -39.87 16.85 -47.80
CA GLU A 264 -41.13 16.14 -47.55
C GLU A 264 -41.03 14.61 -47.72
N PRO A 265 -40.54 14.04 -48.84
CA PRO A 265 -40.42 12.59 -49.00
C PRO A 265 -39.37 11.98 -48.05
N HIS A 266 -38.33 12.72 -47.67
CA HIS A 266 -37.33 12.26 -46.72
C HIS A 266 -37.87 12.25 -45.29
N ILE A 267 -38.67 13.25 -44.90
CA ILE A 267 -39.36 13.30 -43.61
C ILE A 267 -40.41 12.19 -43.52
N GLU A 268 -41.20 11.97 -44.57
CA GLU A 268 -42.17 10.87 -44.62
C GLU A 268 -41.49 9.50 -44.56
N THR A 269 -40.35 9.33 -45.23
CA THR A 269 -39.55 8.09 -45.16
C THR A 269 -38.98 7.86 -43.75
N VAL A 270 -38.53 8.92 -43.08
CA VAL A 270 -38.09 8.86 -41.67
C VAL A 270 -39.26 8.49 -40.76
N LYS A 271 -40.43 9.10 -40.95
CA LYS A 271 -41.63 8.84 -40.16
C LYS A 271 -42.15 7.41 -40.33
N ALA A 272 -42.18 6.91 -41.56
CA ALA A 272 -42.74 5.60 -41.88
C ALA A 272 -41.78 4.43 -41.63
N LYS A 273 -40.49 4.56 -41.97
CA LYS A 273 -39.52 3.45 -41.85
C LYS A 273 -38.70 3.47 -40.58
N TRP A 274 -38.27 4.65 -40.13
CA TRP A 274 -37.25 4.73 -39.08
C TRP A 274 -37.83 4.88 -37.68
N ILE A 275 -38.91 5.65 -37.50
CA ILE A 275 -39.59 5.76 -36.20
C ILE A 275 -40.02 4.39 -35.62
N PRO A 276 -40.69 3.49 -36.35
CA PRO A 276 -41.06 2.19 -35.80
C PRO A 276 -39.84 1.30 -35.51
N VAL A 277 -38.81 1.32 -36.37
CA VAL A 277 -37.57 0.56 -36.17
C VAL A 277 -36.80 1.04 -34.94
N ILE A 278 -36.72 2.35 -34.72
CA ILE A 278 -36.09 2.93 -33.53
C ILE A 278 -36.90 2.54 -32.27
N LYS A 279 -38.23 2.58 -32.34
CA LYS A 279 -39.11 2.20 -31.23
C LYS A 279 -38.97 0.72 -30.86
N GLU A 280 -38.90 -0.17 -31.85
CA GLU A 280 -38.70 -1.61 -31.66
C GLU A 280 -37.30 -1.92 -31.13
N ASN A 281 -36.26 -1.29 -31.69
CA ASN A 281 -34.88 -1.42 -31.21
C ASN A 281 -34.71 -0.89 -29.78
N TRP A 282 -35.41 0.18 -29.41
CA TRP A 282 -35.38 0.71 -28.05
C TRP A 282 -36.13 -0.19 -27.06
N ALA A 283 -37.27 -0.74 -27.44
CA ALA A 283 -38.02 -1.69 -26.62
C ALA A 283 -37.25 -3.00 -26.40
N THR A 284 -36.56 -3.50 -27.42
CA THR A 284 -35.70 -4.69 -27.32
C THR A 284 -34.43 -4.41 -26.51
N ALA A 285 -33.80 -3.25 -26.68
CA ALA A 285 -32.68 -2.81 -25.84
C ALA A 285 -33.09 -2.68 -24.37
N LYS A 286 -34.27 -2.11 -24.09
CA LYS A 286 -34.82 -2.01 -22.73
C LYS A 286 -35.04 -3.40 -22.11
N LYS A 287 -35.71 -4.32 -22.82
CA LYS A 287 -35.90 -5.70 -22.36
C LYS A 287 -34.59 -6.45 -22.11
N LYS A 288 -33.56 -6.23 -22.95
CA LYS A 288 -32.25 -6.86 -22.78
C LYS A 288 -31.48 -6.25 -21.61
N ALA A 289 -31.56 -4.95 -21.38
CA ALA A 289 -30.81 -4.25 -20.35
C ALA A 289 -31.45 -4.36 -18.96
N GLU A 290 -32.77 -4.48 -18.87
CA GLU A 290 -33.53 -4.59 -17.62
C GLU A 290 -32.98 -5.64 -16.63
N PRO A 291 -32.73 -6.90 -17.02
CA PRO A 291 -32.18 -7.88 -16.08
C PRO A 291 -30.75 -7.55 -15.63
N TYR A 292 -29.92 -6.93 -16.48
CA TYR A 292 -28.57 -6.54 -16.11
C TYR A 292 -28.56 -5.35 -15.14
N VAL A 293 -29.44 -4.37 -15.35
CA VAL A 293 -29.60 -3.23 -14.43
C VAL A 293 -30.11 -3.72 -13.08
N GLN A 294 -31.11 -4.62 -13.07
CA GLN A 294 -31.60 -5.23 -11.83
C GLN A 294 -30.50 -6.05 -11.13
N MET A 295 -29.74 -6.87 -11.85
CA MET A 295 -28.62 -7.64 -11.29
C MET A 295 -27.52 -6.75 -10.71
N VAL A 296 -27.12 -5.69 -11.43
CA VAL A 296 -26.10 -4.74 -10.94
C VAL A 296 -26.61 -3.99 -9.71
N SER A 297 -27.90 -3.62 -9.68
CA SER A 297 -28.51 -2.98 -8.52
C SER A 297 -28.58 -3.91 -7.31
N ALA A 298 -28.94 -5.19 -7.49
CA ALA A 298 -28.96 -6.16 -6.41
C ALA A 298 -27.54 -6.39 -5.86
N LYS A 299 -26.55 -6.61 -6.75
CA LYS A 299 -25.16 -6.79 -6.36
C LYS A 299 -24.56 -5.55 -5.70
N SER A 300 -24.93 -4.35 -6.12
CA SER A 300 -24.42 -3.13 -5.47
C SER A 300 -24.99 -2.94 -4.07
N VAL A 301 -26.27 -3.30 -3.85
CA VAL A 301 -26.88 -3.32 -2.50
C VAL A 301 -26.22 -4.37 -1.62
N GLU A 302 -26.00 -5.58 -2.11
CA GLU A 302 -25.30 -6.65 -1.37
C GLU A 302 -23.86 -6.24 -1.02
N LEU A 303 -23.12 -5.67 -1.97
CA LEU A 303 -21.74 -5.24 -1.76
C LEU A 303 -21.68 -4.05 -0.79
N TYR A 304 -22.65 -3.14 -0.85
CA TYR A 304 -22.79 -2.07 0.13
C TYR A 304 -23.07 -2.61 1.53
N GLN A 305 -24.01 -3.55 1.70
CA GLN A 305 -24.29 -4.12 3.02
C GLN A 305 -23.13 -4.94 3.56
N ALA A 306 -22.50 -5.78 2.73
CA ALA A 306 -21.29 -6.51 3.12
C ALA A 306 -20.16 -5.56 3.51
N SER A 307 -19.99 -4.44 2.80
CA SER A 307 -19.01 -3.41 3.16
C SER A 307 -19.35 -2.73 4.49
N LYS A 308 -20.63 -2.41 4.70
CA LYS A 308 -21.11 -1.79 5.94
C LYS A 308 -20.90 -2.72 7.13
N ASP A 309 -21.22 -4.00 7.00
CA ASP A 309 -21.05 -5.00 8.05
C ASP A 309 -19.57 -5.26 8.34
N ALA A 310 -18.70 -5.25 7.33
CA ALA A 310 -17.25 -5.37 7.51
C ALA A 310 -16.63 -4.14 8.21
N ILE A 311 -17.10 -2.93 7.88
CA ILE A 311 -16.57 -1.66 8.38
C ILE A 311 -17.13 -1.30 9.77
N SER A 312 -18.39 -1.66 10.04
CA SER A 312 -19.09 -1.38 11.30
C SER A 312 -18.27 -1.69 12.56
N PRO A 313 -17.67 -2.90 12.74
CA PRO A 313 -16.89 -3.19 13.94
C PRO A 313 -15.60 -2.35 14.05
N HIS A 314 -15.07 -1.84 12.94
CA HIS A 314 -13.86 -1.01 12.94
C HIS A 314 -14.20 0.44 13.28
N VAL A 315 -15.37 0.93 12.84
CA VAL A 315 -15.90 2.24 13.22
C VAL A 315 -16.25 2.27 14.70
N VAL A 316 -16.89 1.21 15.23
CA VAL A 316 -17.18 1.09 16.66
C VAL A 316 -15.89 1.06 17.48
N LYS A 317 -14.89 0.26 17.10
CA LYS A 317 -13.57 0.25 17.78
C LYS A 317 -12.85 1.60 17.71
N ALA A 318 -12.90 2.28 16.56
CA ALA A 318 -12.32 3.62 16.43
C ALA A 318 -13.05 4.63 17.31
N HIS A 319 -14.38 4.52 17.44
CA HIS A 319 -15.17 5.35 18.33
C HIS A 319 -14.85 5.08 19.80
N GLU A 320 -14.77 3.81 20.21
CA GLU A 320 -14.37 3.39 21.56
C GLU A 320 -12.95 3.84 21.92
N LEU A 321 -12.01 3.78 20.97
CA LEU A 321 -10.64 4.26 21.18
C LEU A 321 -10.57 5.79 21.26
N ALA A 322 -11.38 6.50 20.48
CA ALA A 322 -11.37 7.95 20.45
C ALA A 322 -12.17 8.58 21.60
N ASP A 323 -13.19 7.88 22.10
CA ASP A 323 -14.11 8.39 23.14
C ASP A 323 -13.36 8.88 24.39
N PRO A 324 -12.41 8.14 24.99
CA PRO A 324 -11.63 8.61 26.14
C PRO A 324 -10.91 9.93 25.86
N TYR A 325 -10.28 10.07 24.69
CA TYR A 325 -9.58 11.28 24.29
C TYR A 325 -10.55 12.45 24.04
N PHE A 326 -11.70 12.20 23.40
CA PHE A 326 -12.73 13.22 23.23
C PHE A 326 -13.33 13.66 24.56
N GLN A 327 -13.54 12.74 25.51
CA GLN A 327 -14.04 13.08 26.84
C GLN A 327 -13.00 13.87 27.64
N GLU A 328 -11.71 13.55 27.53
CA GLU A 328 -10.63 14.31 28.17
C GLU A 328 -10.47 15.70 27.55
N ALA A 329 -10.47 15.80 26.22
CA ALA A 329 -10.49 17.07 25.51
C ALA A 329 -11.74 17.88 25.86
N LYS A 330 -12.91 17.25 26.01
CA LYS A 330 -14.16 17.89 26.45
C LYS A 330 -14.06 18.39 27.89
N LYS A 331 -13.41 17.66 28.81
CA LYS A 331 -13.16 18.12 30.19
C LYS A 331 -12.24 19.34 30.21
N LEU A 332 -11.17 19.32 29.41
CA LEU A 332 -10.22 20.43 29.32
C LEU A 332 -10.81 21.66 28.63
N SER A 333 -11.57 21.46 27.56
CA SER A 333 -12.13 22.55 26.75
C SER A 333 -13.42 23.14 27.32
N LYS A 334 -14.26 22.35 28.01
CA LYS A 334 -15.52 22.81 28.64
C LYS A 334 -15.39 24.14 29.38
N PRO A 335 -14.48 24.33 30.35
CA PRO A 335 -14.40 25.58 31.09
C PRO A 335 -14.07 26.78 30.18
N TYR A 336 -13.23 26.60 29.17
CA TYR A 336 -12.91 27.64 28.20
C TYR A 336 -14.07 27.93 27.23
N ILE A 337 -14.74 26.88 26.74
CA ILE A 337 -15.94 27.01 25.91
C ILE A 337 -17.06 27.71 26.69
N ASP A 338 -17.26 27.35 27.96
CA ASP A 338 -18.26 27.97 28.83
C ASP A 338 -17.88 29.43 29.14
N GLN A 339 -16.59 29.74 29.30
CA GLN A 339 -16.12 31.10 29.49
C GLN A 339 -16.33 31.96 28.23
N VAL A 340 -16.00 31.43 27.05
CA VAL A 340 -16.24 32.09 25.76
C VAL A 340 -17.74 32.23 25.50
N ALA A 341 -18.53 31.19 25.78
CA ALA A 341 -19.98 31.23 25.67
C ALA A 341 -20.58 32.28 26.62
N LYS A 342 -20.13 32.35 27.88
CA LYS A 342 -20.58 33.34 28.86
C LYS A 342 -20.19 34.77 28.48
N ALA A 343 -18.96 34.98 28.02
CA ALA A 343 -18.47 36.28 27.57
C ALA A 343 -19.13 36.74 26.27
N SER A 344 -19.39 35.82 25.34
CA SER A 344 -20.03 36.12 24.05
C SER A 344 -21.55 36.20 24.14
N LYS A 345 -22.21 35.57 25.13
CA LYS A 345 -23.66 35.59 25.34
C LYS A 345 -24.29 37.00 25.20
N PRO A 346 -23.84 38.04 25.93
CA PRO A 346 -24.42 39.38 25.77
C PRO A 346 -24.20 39.97 24.37
N HIS A 347 -23.08 39.66 23.70
CA HIS A 347 -22.80 40.14 22.34
C HIS A 347 -23.61 39.40 21.29
N VAL A 348 -23.81 38.09 21.44
CA VAL A 348 -24.64 37.26 20.57
C VAL A 348 -26.12 37.61 20.75
N ASP A 349 -26.57 37.86 21.98
CA ASP A 349 -27.94 38.31 22.25
C ASP A 349 -28.19 39.72 21.69
N LYS A 350 -27.19 40.63 21.80
CA LYS A 350 -27.23 41.94 21.15
C LYS A 350 -27.25 41.82 19.63
N LEU A 351 -26.41 40.97 19.05
CA LEU A 351 -26.41 40.70 17.60
C LEU A 351 -27.74 40.12 17.16
N LYS A 352 -28.26 39.10 17.84
CA LYS A 352 -29.54 38.46 17.54
C LYS A 352 -30.69 39.45 17.61
N THR A 353 -30.74 40.32 18.62
CA THR A 353 -31.76 41.36 18.74
C THR A 353 -31.63 42.44 17.65
N THR A 354 -30.40 42.87 17.32
CA THR A 354 -30.17 43.84 16.22
C THR A 354 -30.42 43.26 14.82
N LEU A 355 -30.13 41.98 14.60
CA LEU A 355 -30.33 41.30 13.32
C LEU A 355 -31.76 40.79 13.15
N LYS A 356 -32.53 40.60 14.23
CA LYS A 356 -33.92 40.12 14.18
C LYS A 356 -34.79 40.83 13.13
N PRO A 357 -34.86 42.17 13.07
CA PRO A 357 -35.65 42.85 12.04
C PRO A 357 -35.11 42.63 10.62
N TYR A 358 -33.80 42.42 10.46
CA TYR A 358 -33.20 42.14 9.15
C TYR A 358 -33.45 40.69 8.72
N THR A 359 -33.40 39.73 9.63
CA THR A 359 -33.73 38.33 9.34
C THR A 359 -35.21 38.15 9.03
N GLU A 360 -36.10 38.88 9.72
CA GLU A 360 -37.53 38.88 9.41
C GLU A 360 -37.81 39.52 8.04
N LYS A 361 -37.21 40.68 7.74
CA LYS A 361 -37.31 41.30 6.41
C LYS A 361 -36.73 40.42 5.30
N ALA A 362 -35.56 39.81 5.52
CA ALA A 362 -34.95 38.90 4.55
C ALA A 362 -35.82 37.64 4.34
N GLY A 363 -36.45 37.12 5.40
CA GLY A 363 -37.41 36.04 5.30
C GLY A 363 -38.64 36.42 4.49
N GLN A 364 -39.19 37.62 4.70
CA GLN A 364 -40.31 38.14 3.91
C GLN A 364 -39.97 38.33 2.43
N GLU A 365 -38.81 38.90 2.13
CA GLU A 365 -38.35 39.05 0.74
C GLU A 365 -38.04 37.67 0.10
N TYR A 366 -37.51 36.72 0.88
CA TYR A 366 -37.30 35.35 0.41
C TYR A 366 -38.62 34.63 0.12
N GLU A 367 -39.64 34.80 0.97
CA GLU A 367 -40.98 34.25 0.74
C GLU A 367 -41.60 34.84 -0.54
N LYS A 368 -41.53 36.16 -0.74
CA LYS A 368 -41.93 36.79 -2.02
C LYS A 368 -41.17 36.24 -3.21
N LEU A 369 -39.84 36.10 -3.09
CA LEU A 369 -39.00 35.53 -4.15
C LEU A 369 -39.40 34.08 -4.46
N ARG A 370 -39.69 33.28 -3.44
CA ARG A 370 -40.17 31.90 -3.57
C ARG A 370 -41.50 31.86 -4.30
N GLU A 371 -42.47 32.69 -3.89
CA GLU A 371 -43.77 32.80 -4.55
C GLU A 371 -43.60 33.22 -6.02
N THR A 372 -42.81 34.26 -6.30
CA THR A 372 -42.53 34.68 -7.69
C THR A 372 -41.83 33.59 -8.49
N ALA A 373 -40.86 32.88 -7.91
CA ALA A 373 -40.16 31.79 -8.57
C ALA A 373 -41.12 30.64 -8.88
N THR A 374 -42.05 30.32 -7.99
CA THR A 374 -43.08 29.31 -8.26
C THR A 374 -44.04 29.73 -9.37
N LEU A 375 -44.44 31.00 -9.42
CA LEU A 375 -45.28 31.54 -10.51
C LEU A 375 -44.55 31.51 -11.85
N TYR A 376 -43.29 31.96 -11.90
CA TYR A 376 -42.48 31.90 -13.12
C TYR A 376 -42.18 30.46 -13.56
N HIS A 377 -41.94 29.55 -12.61
CA HIS A 377 -41.78 28.12 -12.89
C HIS A 377 -43.03 27.53 -13.53
N GLN A 378 -44.22 27.83 -12.98
CA GLN A 378 -45.50 27.41 -13.54
C GLN A 378 -45.73 28.02 -14.93
N GLN A 379 -45.42 29.31 -15.12
CA GLN A 379 -45.52 29.98 -16.41
C GLN A 379 -44.58 29.33 -17.45
N ALA A 380 -43.32 29.09 -17.07
CA ALA A 380 -42.34 28.41 -17.91
C ALA A 380 -42.78 26.98 -18.24
N GLN A 381 -43.38 26.24 -17.31
CA GLN A 381 -43.97 24.93 -17.59
C GLN A 381 -45.05 25.02 -18.66
N VAL A 382 -45.97 25.97 -18.57
CA VAL A 382 -47.03 26.16 -19.57
C VAL A 382 -46.43 26.52 -20.94
N THR A 383 -45.49 27.45 -21.00
CA THR A 383 -44.84 27.86 -22.25
C THR A 383 -44.02 26.74 -22.88
N ILE A 384 -43.25 25.99 -22.08
CA ILE A 384 -42.48 24.84 -22.55
C ILE A 384 -43.43 23.73 -23.02
N LEU A 385 -44.51 23.47 -22.29
CA LEU A 385 -45.49 22.46 -22.67
C LEU A 385 -46.16 22.81 -24.01
N ASP A 386 -46.56 24.07 -24.20
CA ASP A 386 -47.14 24.56 -25.45
C ASP A 386 -46.15 24.43 -26.62
N TYR A 387 -44.90 24.87 -26.43
CA TYR A 387 -43.83 24.72 -27.42
C TYR A 387 -43.55 23.24 -27.76
N MET A 388 -43.53 22.37 -26.76
CA MET A 388 -43.35 20.92 -26.96
C MET A 388 -44.53 20.28 -27.70
N HIS A 389 -45.76 20.80 -27.52
CA HIS A 389 -46.94 20.33 -28.25
C HIS A 389 -46.97 20.82 -29.71
N GLN A 390 -46.44 22.01 -29.99
CA GLN A 390 -46.35 22.59 -31.33
C GLN A 390 -45.35 21.82 -32.24
N HIS A 391 -44.35 21.15 -31.67
CA HIS A 391 -43.36 20.36 -32.42
C HIS A 391 -43.63 18.85 -32.34
N GLU A 392 -43.94 18.20 -33.49
CA GLU A 392 -44.27 16.76 -33.55
C GLU A 392 -43.20 15.84 -32.91
N LEU A 393 -41.92 16.25 -32.92
CA LEU A 393 -40.81 15.51 -32.29
C LEU A 393 -40.79 15.63 -30.76
N LEU A 394 -41.07 16.82 -30.22
CA LEU A 394 -41.05 17.09 -28.78
C LEU A 394 -42.33 16.64 -28.10
N LYS A 395 -43.43 16.51 -28.85
CA LYS A 395 -44.71 15.99 -28.36
C LYS A 395 -44.60 14.60 -27.73
N GLN A 396 -43.68 13.76 -28.22
CA GLN A 396 -43.41 12.43 -27.68
C GLN A 396 -42.69 12.45 -26.32
N PHE A 397 -42.05 13.59 -25.97
CA PHE A 397 -41.30 13.80 -24.73
C PHE A 397 -42.02 14.73 -23.74
N ALA A 398 -43.25 15.16 -24.05
CA ALA A 398 -44.08 16.05 -23.23
C ALA A 398 -44.63 15.35 -21.96
N ASN A 399 -43.74 14.74 -21.19
CA ASN A 399 -44.02 14.17 -19.88
C ASN A 399 -43.99 15.29 -18.83
N GLY A 400 -44.94 15.30 -17.90
CA GLY A 400 -45.04 16.34 -16.86
C GLY A 400 -43.77 16.50 -16.01
N GLU A 401 -43.04 15.42 -15.77
CA GLU A 401 -41.76 15.44 -15.04
C GLU A 401 -40.66 16.17 -15.83
N LEU A 402 -40.55 15.94 -17.15
CA LEU A 402 -39.49 16.54 -17.97
C LEU A 402 -39.74 18.04 -18.17
N VAL A 403 -41.01 18.43 -18.36
CA VAL A 403 -41.43 19.84 -18.43
C VAL A 403 -41.12 20.55 -17.10
N TRP A 404 -41.35 19.88 -15.96
CA TRP A 404 -40.98 20.40 -14.65
C TRP A 404 -39.47 20.63 -14.53
N PHE A 405 -38.62 19.67 -14.92
CA PHE A 405 -37.16 19.86 -14.88
C PHE A 405 -36.68 20.95 -15.85
N LEU A 406 -37.26 21.05 -17.04
CA LEU A 406 -36.85 22.02 -18.05
C LEU A 406 -37.24 23.46 -17.64
N ALA A 407 -38.42 23.62 -17.03
CA ALA A 407 -38.84 24.89 -16.43
C ALA A 407 -37.94 25.30 -15.25
N ALA A 408 -37.55 24.34 -14.40
CA ALA A 408 -36.63 24.60 -13.29
C ALA A 408 -35.24 25.02 -13.81
N ALA A 409 -34.74 24.33 -14.84
CA ALA A 409 -33.47 24.66 -15.48
C ALA A 409 -33.51 26.07 -16.10
N TRP A 410 -34.61 26.44 -16.77
CA TRP A 410 -34.76 27.77 -17.35
C TRP A 410 -34.75 28.87 -16.28
N LEU A 411 -35.38 28.63 -15.13
CA LEU A 411 -35.40 29.56 -14.01
C LEU A 411 -34.05 29.68 -13.30
N LEU A 412 -33.26 28.60 -13.24
CA LEU A 412 -31.96 28.58 -12.58
C LEU A 412 -30.84 29.19 -13.42
N MET A 413 -30.96 29.17 -14.75
CA MET A 413 -29.92 29.63 -15.69
C MET A 413 -29.49 31.09 -15.46
N PRO A 414 -30.39 32.07 -15.29
CA PRO A 414 -30.01 33.45 -14.97
C PRO A 414 -29.27 33.58 -13.63
N VAL A 415 -29.73 32.84 -12.61
CA VAL A 415 -29.09 32.82 -11.27
C VAL A 415 -27.68 32.24 -11.36
N TYR A 416 -27.51 31.17 -12.13
CA TYR A 416 -26.22 30.52 -12.34
C TYR A 416 -25.24 31.41 -13.13
N VAL A 417 -25.71 32.13 -14.16
CA VAL A 417 -24.90 33.10 -14.90
C VAL A 417 -24.47 34.26 -14.00
N LEU A 418 -25.37 34.79 -13.17
CA LEU A 418 -25.03 35.81 -12.18
C LEU A 418 -24.04 35.29 -11.13
N TYR A 419 -24.22 34.06 -10.66
CA TYR A 419 -23.27 33.41 -9.74
C TYR A 419 -21.87 33.28 -10.36
N ILE A 420 -21.77 32.83 -11.62
CA ILE A 420 -20.48 32.77 -12.33
C ILE A 420 -19.85 34.16 -12.43
N LEU A 421 -20.61 35.17 -12.86
CA LEU A 421 -20.12 36.54 -12.97
C LEU A 421 -19.67 37.11 -11.62
N LEU A 422 -20.42 36.86 -10.54
CA LEU A 422 -20.03 37.27 -9.20
C LEU A 422 -18.78 36.54 -8.71
N THR A 423 -18.64 35.25 -8.98
CA THR A 423 -17.41 34.51 -8.66
C THR A 423 -16.22 35.02 -9.47
N GLU A 424 -16.38 35.37 -10.74
CA GLU A 424 -15.27 35.93 -11.54
C GLU A 424 -14.86 37.34 -11.07
N VAL A 425 -15.82 38.15 -10.61
CA VAL A 425 -15.56 39.52 -10.12
C VAL A 425 -15.00 39.53 -8.70
N PHE A 426 -15.51 38.69 -7.79
CA PHE A 426 -15.10 38.68 -6.37
C PHE A 426 -14.03 37.65 -6.04
N CYS A 427 -13.94 36.52 -6.75
CA CYS A 427 -12.80 35.62 -6.60
C CYS A 427 -11.63 36.18 -7.41
N ILE A 428 -10.87 37.08 -6.77
CA ILE A 428 -9.49 37.36 -7.15
C ILE A 428 -8.76 36.03 -7.14
N THR A 429 -8.63 35.41 -8.32
CA THR A 429 -7.80 34.23 -8.51
C THR A 429 -6.36 34.67 -8.21
N LYS A 430 -5.91 34.45 -6.97
CA LYS A 430 -4.49 34.52 -6.63
C LYS A 430 -3.80 33.46 -7.49
N LYS A 431 -3.28 33.86 -8.65
CA LYS A 431 -2.35 33.04 -9.42
C LYS A 431 -1.21 32.70 -8.48
N LYS A 432 -1.12 31.43 -8.06
CA LYS A 432 0.02 30.91 -7.31
C LYS A 432 1.29 31.23 -8.11
N LYS A 433 2.11 32.15 -7.61
CA LYS A 433 3.50 32.27 -8.05
C LYS A 433 4.20 30.98 -7.63
N ILE A 434 4.51 30.13 -8.59
CA ILE A 434 5.43 29.01 -8.41
C ILE A 434 6.79 29.62 -8.03
N PRO A 435 7.43 29.22 -6.92
CA PRO A 435 8.79 29.66 -6.63
C PRO A 435 9.71 29.03 -7.67
N ARG A 436 10.37 29.86 -8.48
CA ARG A 436 11.48 29.42 -9.33
C ARG A 436 12.60 28.96 -8.40
N SER A 437 12.78 27.65 -8.32
CA SER A 437 13.97 27.01 -7.77
C SER A 437 15.19 27.54 -8.52
N ASP A 438 16.04 28.24 -7.80
CA ASP A 438 17.39 28.60 -8.20
C ASP A 438 18.21 27.32 -8.39
N LYS A 439 18.54 26.97 -9.63
CA LYS A 439 19.51 25.92 -9.95
C LYS A 439 20.35 26.35 -11.15
N GLY A 440 21.62 26.61 -10.85
CA GLY A 440 22.74 26.22 -11.70
C GLY A 440 23.07 27.17 -12.83
N LYS A 441 23.83 28.23 -12.52
CA LYS A 441 24.77 28.80 -13.49
C LYS A 441 25.83 27.72 -13.82
N VAL A 442 25.69 27.10 -14.98
CA VAL A 442 26.84 26.51 -15.69
C VAL A 442 26.97 27.29 -16.99
N LEU A 443 27.96 28.18 -17.01
CA LEU A 443 28.32 29.01 -18.14
C LEU A 443 29.08 28.13 -19.14
N VAL A 444 28.47 27.80 -20.27
CA VAL A 444 29.17 27.22 -21.43
C VAL A 444 29.15 28.24 -22.56
N ASN A 445 30.35 28.51 -23.06
CA ASN A 445 30.72 29.47 -24.09
C ASN A 445 29.89 29.39 -25.38
N GLY A 446 29.59 30.57 -25.94
CA GLY A 446 28.95 30.75 -27.24
C GLY A 446 29.43 32.02 -27.94
N HIS A 447 30.61 31.92 -28.55
CA HIS A 447 31.13 32.60 -29.75
C HIS A 447 30.70 34.04 -30.13
N ARG A 448 31.73 34.89 -30.14
CA ARG A 448 32.17 35.82 -31.21
C ARG A 448 31.14 36.81 -31.79
N ARG A 449 31.22 38.07 -31.31
CA ARG A 449 31.00 39.26 -32.15
C ARG A 449 32.35 39.85 -32.55
N HIS A 450 32.69 39.78 -33.84
CA HIS A 450 33.76 40.60 -34.42
C HIS A 450 33.12 41.80 -35.11
N LYS A 451 33.55 43.00 -34.72
CA LYS A 451 33.22 44.28 -35.37
C LYS A 451 34.56 44.91 -35.77
N ARG A 452 34.79 45.15 -37.07
CA ARG A 452 35.75 46.09 -37.70
C ARG A 452 35.53 45.95 -39.22
N ARG A 453 34.86 46.93 -39.85
CA ARG A 453 35.38 48.10 -40.59
C ARG A 453 35.93 47.76 -42.00
N HIS A 454 35.32 48.44 -42.97
CA HIS A 454 35.58 48.67 -44.40
C HIS A 454 37.03 48.53 -44.93
N ALA A 455 37.17 48.05 -46.17
CA ALA A 455 37.68 48.82 -47.33
C ALA A 455 37.59 48.02 -48.66
N ASP A 456 37.19 48.71 -49.73
CA ASP A 456 37.49 48.58 -51.17
C ASP A 456 37.62 47.21 -51.86
N LYS A 457 36.66 46.89 -52.73
CA LYS A 457 36.74 47.05 -54.20
C LYS A 457 35.44 46.59 -54.87
#